data_AF-A0A3N7DL51-F1
#
_entry.id   AF-A0A3N7DL51-F1
#
_cell.length_a   1.000
_cell.length_b   1.000
_cell.length_c   1.000
_cell.angle_alpha   90.00
_cell.angle_beta   90.00
_cell.angle_gamma   90.00
#
_symmetry.space_group_name_H-M   'P 1'
#
loop_
_entity.id
_entity.type
_entity.pdbx_description
1 polymer ?
#
loop_
_entity_poly.entity_id
_entity_poly.type
_entity_poly.pdbx_seq_one_letter_code
_entity_poly.pdbx_strand_id
1 'polypeptide(L)'
;MKPVDLLKGLCAIVLALAFLLWLYGTFTNQPDFVTAAMWLGDVLVMLPAYLIPTITAWLVKNPRLKTIALINILGGWLLLPWIIAMGMAIKRDDLRAQD
;
A
#
# COMPACT_ATOMS: atom_id res chain seq x y z
N MET A 1 -1.78 -21.18 9.18
CA MET A 1 -2.53 -20.01 8.66
C MET A 1 -1.82 -19.50 7.42
N LYS A 2 -2.53 -19.06 6.37
CA LYS A 2 -1.85 -18.48 5.21
C LYS A 2 -1.28 -17.11 5.64
N PRO A 3 -0.08 -16.71 5.17
CA PRO A 3 0.52 -15.43 5.54
C PRO A 3 -0.38 -14.22 5.23
N VAL A 4 -1.24 -14.34 4.21
CA VAL A 4 -2.25 -13.33 3.86
C VAL A 4 -3.33 -13.17 4.94
N ASP A 5 -3.74 -14.25 5.60
CA ASP A 5 -4.77 -14.20 6.64
C ASP A 5 -4.21 -13.53 7.91
N LEU A 6 -2.93 -13.78 8.21
CA LEU A 6 -2.20 -13.11 9.29
C LEU A 6 -2.10 -11.60 9.02
N LEU A 7 -1.70 -11.22 7.81
CA LEU A 7 -1.58 -9.81 7.41
C LEU A 7 -2.92 -9.06 7.52
N LYS A 8 -4.00 -9.67 7.03
CA LYS A 8 -5.36 -9.11 7.16
C LYS A 8 -5.77 -8.92 8.61
N GLY A 9 -5.51 -9.91 9.46
CA GLY A 9 -5.78 -9.83 10.90
C GLY A 9 -4.99 -8.70 11.56
N LEU A 10 -3.71 -8.56 11.24
CA LEU A 10 -2.88 -7.47 11.75
C LEU A 10 -3.39 -6.10 11.30
N CYS A 11 -3.70 -5.91 10.02
CA CYS A 11 -4.28 -4.65 9.53
C CYS A 11 -5.60 -4.31 10.24
N ALA A 12 -6.48 -5.29 10.45
CA ALA A 12 -7.74 -5.10 11.17
C ALA A 12 -7.52 -4.69 12.64
N ILE A 13 -6.54 -5.31 13.31
CA ILE A 13 -6.17 -4.96 14.68
C ILE A 13 -5.61 -3.53 14.74
N VAL A 14 -4.69 -3.16 13.85
CA VAL A 14 -4.12 -1.81 13.81
C VAL A 14 -5.21 -0.76 13.52
N LEU A 15 -6.15 -1.05 12.62
CA LEU A 15 -7.31 -0.19 12.37
C LEU A 15 -8.19 -0.03 13.62
N ALA A 16 -8.50 -1.13 14.31
CA ALA A 16 -9.29 -1.09 15.53
C ALA A 16 -8.57 -0.29 16.64
N LEU A 17 -7.25 -0.46 16.78
CA LEU A 17 -6.44 0.28 17.73
C LEU A 17 -6.40 1.78 17.39
N ALA A 18 -6.21 2.14 16.13
CA ALA A 18 -6.28 3.53 15.68
C ALA A 18 -7.64 4.15 16.00
N PHE A 19 -8.74 3.42 15.74
CA PHE A 19 -10.09 3.89 16.05
C PHE A 19 -10.32 4.05 17.56
N LEU A 20 -9.91 3.09 18.38
CA LEU A 20 -10.01 3.17 19.84
C LEU A 20 -9.16 4.32 20.41
N LEU A 21 -7.95 4.52 19.88
CA LEU A 21 -7.07 5.60 20.28
C LEU A 21 -7.66 6.98 19.93
N TRP A 22 -8.28 7.08 18.75
CA TRP A 22 -9.01 8.27 18.32
C TRP A 22 -10.19 8.58 19.25
N LEU A 23 -11.01 7.56 19.57
CA LEU A 23 -12.12 7.71 20.52
C LEU A 23 -11.61 8.17 21.88
N TYR A 24 -10.58 7.51 22.41
CA TYR A 24 -9.98 7.86 23.69
C TYR A 24 -9.47 9.31 23.70
N GLY A 25 -8.69 9.72 22.70
CA GLY A 25 -8.19 11.09 22.58
C GLY A 25 -9.31 12.12 22.49
N THR A 26 -10.37 11.80 21.74
CA THR A 26 -11.54 12.67 21.58
C THR A 26 -12.30 12.85 22.90
N PHE A 27 -12.58 11.78 23.63
CA PHE A 27 -13.35 11.86 24.88
C PHE A 27 -12.53 12.36 26.08
N THR A 28 -11.20 12.29 26.01
CA THR A 28 -10.30 12.77 27.08
C THR A 28 -9.68 14.15 26.78
N ASN A 29 -10.06 14.79 25.67
CA ASN A 29 -9.47 16.05 25.19
C ASN A 29 -7.93 16.00 25.08
N GLN A 30 -7.40 14.87 24.59
CA GLN A 30 -5.97 14.68 24.35
C GLN A 30 -5.67 14.69 22.84
N PRO A 31 -5.30 15.85 22.27
CA PRO A 31 -5.14 16.02 20.82
C PRO A 31 -3.99 15.18 20.24
N ASP A 32 -2.98 14.86 21.04
CA ASP A 32 -1.85 14.04 20.61
C ASP A 32 -2.30 12.62 20.23
N PHE A 33 -3.23 12.03 20.98
CA PHE A 33 -3.77 10.70 20.67
C PHE A 33 -4.66 10.71 19.43
N VAL A 34 -5.46 11.76 19.24
CA VAL A 34 -6.25 11.97 18.02
C VAL A 34 -5.33 12.07 16.81
N THR A 35 -4.26 12.85 16.93
CA THR A 35 -3.27 13.05 15.87
C THR A 35 -2.58 11.73 15.54
N ALA A 36 -2.06 11.01 16.54
CA ALA A 36 -1.43 9.71 16.34
C ALA A 36 -2.35 8.70 15.64
N ALA A 37 -3.63 8.68 16.01
CA ALA A 37 -4.63 7.82 15.37
C ALA A 37 -4.87 8.18 13.89
N MET A 38 -4.92 9.47 13.56
CA MET A 38 -5.03 9.93 12.17
C MET A 38 -3.82 9.50 11.34
N TRP A 39 -2.60 9.71 11.84
CA TRP A 39 -1.38 9.27 11.14
C TRP A 39 -1.35 7.75 10.93
N LEU A 40 -1.80 6.96 11.91
CA LEU A 40 -1.90 5.50 11.77
C LEU A 40 -2.91 5.11 10.68
N GLY A 41 -4.07 5.75 10.65
CA GLY A 41 -5.08 5.55 9.60
C GLY A 41 -4.55 5.93 8.22
N ASP A 42 -3.90 7.08 8.11
CA ASP A 42 -3.30 7.56 6.86
C ASP A 42 -2.25 6.60 6.33
N VAL A 43 -1.32 6.14 7.17
CA VAL A 43 -0.29 5.16 6.74
C VAL A 43 -0.93 3.87 6.24
N LEU A 44 -1.96 3.38 6.92
CA LEU A 44 -2.66 2.15 6.52
C LEU A 44 -3.33 2.25 5.15
N VAL A 45 -3.78 3.44 4.74
CA VAL A 45 -4.41 3.67 3.44
C VAL A 45 -3.38 4.06 2.38
N MET A 46 -2.49 4.98 2.71
CA MET A 46 -1.56 5.60 1.78
C MET A 46 -0.44 4.64 1.36
N LEU A 47 0.06 3.80 2.28
CA LEU A 47 1.11 2.84 1.95
C LEU A 47 0.69 1.81 0.89
N PRO A 48 -0.45 1.11 1.01
CA PRO A 48 -0.90 0.21 -0.05
C PRO A 48 -1.29 0.96 -1.32
N ALA A 49 -1.90 2.15 -1.23
CA ALA A 49 -2.24 2.97 -2.40
C ALA A 49 -0.99 3.34 -3.21
N TYR A 50 0.07 3.73 -2.52
CA TYR A 50 1.36 4.01 -3.09
C TYR A 50 1.98 2.79 -3.79
N LEU A 51 1.80 1.61 -3.21
CA LEU A 51 2.38 0.35 -3.71
C LEU A 51 1.52 -0.37 -4.74
N ILE A 52 0.35 0.17 -5.14
CA ILE A 52 -0.57 -0.46 -6.10
C ILE A 52 0.14 -1.03 -7.34
N PRO A 53 1.00 -0.28 -8.08
CA PRO A 53 1.64 -0.81 -9.28
C PRO A 53 2.50 -2.04 -9.00
N THR A 54 3.21 -2.03 -7.88
CA THR A 54 4.07 -3.13 -7.44
C THR A 54 3.24 -4.34 -7.00
N ILE A 55 2.17 -4.10 -6.24
CA ILE A 55 1.22 -5.13 -5.81
C ILE A 55 0.57 -5.78 -7.03
N THR A 56 0.10 -4.98 -7.99
CA THR A 56 -0.48 -5.46 -9.24
C THR A 56 0.51 -6.33 -10.00
N ALA A 57 1.74 -5.84 -10.22
CA ALA A 57 2.79 -6.61 -10.89
C ALA A 57 3.09 -7.94 -10.19
N TRP A 58 3.10 -7.94 -8.86
CA TRP A 58 3.30 -9.15 -8.06
C TRP A 58 2.13 -10.14 -8.21
N LEU A 59 0.89 -9.67 -8.09
CA LEU A 59 -0.32 -10.48 -8.24
C LEU A 59 -0.42 -11.12 -9.63
N VAL A 60 -0.02 -10.39 -10.67
CA VAL A 60 -0.04 -10.89 -12.05
C VAL A 60 1.23 -11.66 -12.45
N LYS A 61 2.19 -11.84 -11.53
CA LYS A 61 3.49 -12.50 -11.76
C LYS A 61 4.28 -11.89 -12.93
N ASN A 62 4.30 -10.57 -13.04
CA ASN A 62 4.97 -9.85 -14.11
C ASN A 62 6.51 -10.07 -14.03
N PRO A 63 7.20 -10.45 -15.12
CA PRO A 63 8.65 -10.70 -15.10
C PRO A 63 9.47 -9.44 -14.80
N ARG A 64 8.90 -8.24 -15.05
CA ARG A 64 9.53 -6.95 -14.79
C ARG A 64 9.24 -6.42 -13.37
N LEU A 65 8.79 -7.28 -12.45
CA LEU A 65 8.43 -6.89 -11.07
C LEU A 65 9.51 -6.03 -10.39
N LYS A 66 10.79 -6.40 -10.50
CA LYS A 66 11.89 -5.64 -9.88
C LYS A 66 12.00 -4.23 -10.44
N THR A 67 11.89 -4.08 -11.76
CA THR A 67 11.93 -2.77 -12.43
C THR A 67 10.72 -1.92 -12.08
N ILE A 68 9.52 -2.52 -12.06
CA ILE A 68 8.28 -1.83 -11.67
C ILE A 68 8.38 -1.37 -10.21
N ALA A 69 8.83 -2.23 -9.31
CA ALA A 69 9.02 -1.90 -7.90
C ALA A 69 10.02 -0.74 -7.73
N LEU A 70 11.13 -0.78 -8.47
CA LEU A 70 12.14 0.28 -8.41
C LEU A 70 11.59 1.62 -8.88
N ILE A 71 10.87 1.64 -10.02
CA ILE A 71 10.27 2.87 -10.55
C ILE A 71 9.17 3.38 -9.62
N ASN A 72 8.38 2.48 -9.04
CA ASN A 72 7.32 2.86 -8.11
C ASN A 72 7.91 3.46 -6.82
N ILE A 73 8.92 2.82 -6.22
CA ILE A 73 9.53 3.23 -4.94
C ILE A 73 10.41 4.48 -5.10
N LEU A 74 11.30 4.49 -6.10
CA LEU A 74 12.19 5.64 -6.33
C LEU A 74 11.45 6.83 -6.95
N GLY A 75 10.39 6.55 -7.71
CA GLY A 75 9.51 7.59 -8.24
C GLY A 75 8.76 8.35 -7.14
N GLY A 76 8.69 7.82 -5.92
CA GLY A 76 7.99 8.47 -4.81
C GLY A 76 6.53 8.73 -5.15
N TRP A 77 5.91 9.68 -4.44
CA TRP A 77 4.54 10.12 -4.66
C TRP A 77 4.28 10.89 -5.97
N LEU A 78 5.23 10.85 -6.91
CA LEU A 78 5.04 11.50 -8.21
C LEU A 78 4.06 10.70 -9.06
N LEU A 79 3.06 11.39 -9.61
CA LEU A 79 2.00 10.78 -10.41
C LEU A 79 2.55 10.13 -11.70
N LEU A 80 3.51 10.76 -12.37
CA LEU A 80 4.05 10.26 -13.64
C LEU A 80 4.78 8.90 -13.50
N PRO A 81 5.78 8.74 -12.61
CA PRO A 81 6.39 7.44 -12.34
C PRO A 81 5.39 6.37 -11.92
N TRP A 82 4.40 6.74 -11.09
CA TRP A 82 3.36 5.82 -10.64
C TRP A 82 2.52 5.30 -11.82
N ILE A 83 2.08 6.18 -12.72
CA ILE A 83 1.31 5.78 -13.92
C ILE A 83 2.16 4.91 -14.84
N ILE A 84 3.43 5.25 -15.04
CA ILE A 84 4.36 4.45 -15.87
C ILE A 84 4.53 3.06 -15.26
N ALA A 85 4.78 2.97 -13.95
CA ALA A 85 4.86 1.72 -13.21
C ALA A 85 3.59 0.88 -13.38
N MET A 86 2.41 1.51 -13.27
CA MET A 86 1.13 0.83 -13.44
C MET A 86 0.94 0.31 -14.88
N GLY A 87 1.28 1.13 -15.87
CA GLY A 87 1.25 0.74 -17.28
C GLY A 87 2.13 -0.48 -17.54
N MET A 88 3.35 -0.49 -17.01
CA MET A 88 4.26 -1.65 -17.11
C MET A 88 3.76 -2.88 -16.33
N ALA A 89 3.08 -2.67 -15.20
CA ALA A 89 2.49 -3.75 -14.41
C ALA A 89 1.39 -4.49 -15.17
N ILE A 90 0.53 -3.75 -15.88
CA ILE A 90 -0.59 -4.29 -16.64
C ILE A 90 -0.13 -4.82 -18.01
N LYS A 91 0.76 -4.11 -18.69
CA LYS A 91 1.18 -4.45 -20.06
C LYS A 91 2.14 -5.63 -20.05
N ARG A 92 1.73 -6.75 -20.67
CA ARG A 92 2.52 -7.99 -20.78
C ARG A 92 3.15 -8.14 -22.16
N ASP A 93 3.98 -7.18 -22.56
CA ASP A 93 4.70 -7.25 -23.85
C ASP A 93 5.63 -8.47 -23.92
N ASP A 94 6.08 -8.93 -22.76
CA ASP A 94 6.86 -10.14 -22.50
C ASP A 94 6.19 -11.45 -22.94
N LEU A 95 4.85 -11.51 -23.05
CA LEU A 95 4.15 -12.68 -23.61
C LEU A 95 4.18 -12.73 -25.14
N ARG A 96 4.41 -11.60 -25.82
CA ARG A 96 4.44 -11.53 -27.29
C ARG A 96 5.82 -11.80 -27.88
N ALA A 97 6.87 -11.80 -27.06
CA ALA A 97 8.26 -12.03 -27.49
C ALA A 97 8.70 -13.49 -27.37
N GLN A 98 7.78 -14.40 -27.01
CA GLN A 98 8.03 -15.85 -26.90
C GLN A 98 7.40 -16.66 -28.04
N ASP A 99 6.75 -16.00 -29.01
CA ASP A 99 6.28 -16.55 -30.29
C ASP A 99 7.28 -16.20 -31.40
#